data_AF-A0A149S480-F1
#
_entry.id   AF-A0A149S480-F1
#
_cell.length_a   1.000
_cell.length_b   1.000
_cell.length_c   1.000
_cell.angle_alpha   90.00
_cell.angle_beta   90.00
_cell.angle_gamma   90.00
#
_symmetry.space_group_name_H-M   'P 1'
#
loop_
_entity.id
_entity.type
_entity.pdbx_description
1 polymer ?
#
loop_
_entity_poly.entity_id
_entity_poly.type
_entity_poly.pdbx_seq_one_letter_code
_entity_poly.pdbx_strand_id
1 'polypeptide(L)'
;MAEIASDQSLWLSDGASGPTPSEETTRRLLINNGWLKLAPYGREQSRSLATEKTIVGGYGQNIDPSGKHSIRLSGGTRSFPFPVFWKERLPEVVASLGWSKIISSLSDIKQKRERLSWLLHGYAYLPTPALSELSGMGTATVKRAKAAMA
;
A
#
# COMPACT_ATOMS: atom_id res chain seq x y z
N MET A 1 0.39 9.86 3.78
CA MET A 1 0.40 8.68 2.88
C MET A 1 0.15 9.04 1.43
N ALA A 2 -0.73 10.01 1.13
CA ALA A 2 -0.95 10.52 -0.22
C ALA A 2 0.35 10.85 -0.98
N GLU A 3 1.40 11.31 -0.29
CA GLU A 3 2.67 11.71 -0.93
C GLU A 3 3.50 10.56 -1.52
N ILE A 4 3.50 9.36 -0.92
CA ILE A 4 4.34 8.24 -1.42
C ILE A 4 3.76 7.69 -2.72
N ALA A 5 2.45 7.48 -2.77
CA ALA A 5 1.78 6.94 -3.96
C ALA A 5 1.79 7.93 -5.14
N SER A 6 1.81 9.24 -4.87
CA SER A 6 1.84 10.28 -5.90
C SER A 6 3.22 10.53 -6.51
N ASP A 7 4.29 10.15 -5.82
CA ASP A 7 5.66 10.38 -6.30
C ASP A 7 6.09 9.28 -7.27
N GLN A 8 5.84 9.50 -8.56
CA GLN A 8 6.14 8.55 -9.63
C GLN A 8 7.62 8.16 -9.69
N SER A 9 8.52 9.07 -9.28
CA SER A 9 9.97 8.83 -9.31
C SER A 9 10.41 7.72 -8.36
N LEU A 10 9.61 7.41 -7.33
CA LEU A 10 9.89 6.33 -6.39
C LEU A 10 9.52 4.96 -6.94
N TRP A 11 8.54 4.87 -7.85
CA TRP A 11 7.93 3.60 -8.28
C TRP A 11 8.42 3.08 -9.61
N LEU A 12 8.82 3.99 -10.50
CA LEU A 12 9.30 3.67 -11.83
C LEU A 12 10.82 3.87 -11.84
N SER A 13 11.57 2.77 -11.80
CA SER A 13 13.00 2.79 -12.13
C SER A 13 13.18 3.15 -13.61
N ASP A 14 14.33 3.72 -13.96
CA ASP A 14 14.65 4.10 -15.34
C ASP A 14 14.38 2.93 -16.30
N GLY A 15 13.44 3.12 -17.23
CA GLY A 15 13.02 2.12 -18.23
C GLY A 15 11.84 1.20 -17.85
N ALA A 16 11.32 1.25 -16.62
CA ALA A 16 10.12 0.48 -16.24
C ALA A 16 8.84 1.24 -16.61
N SER A 17 8.08 0.72 -17.57
CA SER A 17 6.75 1.22 -17.93
C SER A 17 5.67 0.40 -17.23
N GLY A 18 4.75 1.04 -16.51
CA GLY A 18 3.65 0.37 -15.82
C GLY A 18 2.81 1.27 -14.92
N PRO A 19 1.69 0.76 -14.39
CA PRO A 19 0.82 1.54 -13.50
C PRO A 19 1.51 1.80 -12.16
N THR A 20 1.34 3.01 -11.63
CA THR A 20 1.73 3.32 -10.25
C THR A 20 0.67 2.81 -9.28
N PRO A 21 1.07 2.36 -8.08
CA PRO A 21 0.10 1.82 -7.14
C PRO A 21 -0.77 2.94 -6.57
N SER A 22 -2.07 2.69 -6.47
CA SER A 22 -2.98 3.61 -5.77
C SER A 22 -2.65 3.74 -4.28
N GLU A 23 -3.23 4.73 -3.59
CA GLU A 23 -2.99 4.94 -2.14
C GLU A 23 -3.32 3.69 -1.31
N GLU A 24 -4.47 3.04 -1.58
CA GLU A 24 -4.86 1.83 -0.86
C GLU A 24 -3.95 0.64 -1.22
N THR A 25 -3.48 0.55 -2.47
CA THR A 25 -2.51 -0.49 -2.89
C THR A 25 -1.18 -0.29 -2.15
N THR A 26 -0.69 0.94 -2.10
CA THR A 26 0.52 1.33 -1.37
C THR A 26 0.37 1.00 0.12
N ARG A 27 -0.77 1.32 0.73
CA ARG A 27 -1.05 0.98 2.12
C ARG A 27 -1.01 -0.54 2.35
N ARG A 28 -1.63 -1.34 1.48
CA ARG A 28 -1.62 -2.81 1.58
C ARG A 28 -0.22 -3.39 1.42
N LEU A 29 0.59 -2.85 0.50
CA LEU A 29 1.99 -3.22 0.35
C LEU A 29 2.80 -2.91 1.61
N LEU A 30 2.64 -1.72 2.17
CA LEU A 30 3.32 -1.30 3.40
C LEU A 30 2.92 -2.17 4.60
N ILE A 31 1.65 -2.57 4.70
CA ILE A 31 1.19 -3.49 5.76
C ILE A 31 1.79 -4.88 5.56
N ASN A 32 1.71 -5.43 4.35
CA ASN A 32 2.21 -6.77 4.07
C ASN A 32 3.73 -6.90 4.28
N ASN A 33 4.49 -5.84 3.99
CA ASN A 33 5.94 -5.79 4.20
C ASN A 33 6.34 -5.40 5.63
N GLY A 34 5.38 -5.24 6.55
CA GLY A 34 5.64 -4.98 7.96
C GLY A 34 6.08 -3.55 8.31
N TRP A 35 5.96 -2.61 7.37
CA TRP A 35 6.20 -1.19 7.61
C TRP A 35 5.07 -0.54 8.41
N LEU A 36 3.85 -1.00 8.15
CA LEU A 36 2.64 -0.57 8.85
C LEU A 36 1.95 -1.76 9.49
N LYS A 37 1.20 -1.49 10.57
CA LYS A 37 0.23 -2.42 11.16
C LYS A 37 -1.13 -1.76 11.24
N LEU A 38 -2.19 -2.58 11.14
CA LEU A 38 -3.54 -2.12 11.47
C LEU A 38 -3.70 -2.16 13.00
N ALA A 39 -4.05 -1.04 13.57
CA ALA A 39 -4.42 -0.91 14.98
C ALA A 39 -5.92 -0.59 15.07
N PRO A 40 -6.63 -1.16 16.07
CA PRO A 40 -8.03 -0.84 16.30
C PRO A 40 -8.17 0.64 16.69
N TYR A 41 -9.20 1.29 16.17
CA TYR A 41 -9.56 2.67 16.48
C TYR A 41 -11.07 2.80 16.70
N GLY A 42 -11.46 3.05 17.95
CA GLY A 42 -12.86 2.99 18.33
C GLY A 42 -13.43 1.57 18.17
N ARG A 43 -14.75 1.46 17.96
CA ARG A 43 -15.45 0.17 17.90
C ARG A 43 -15.39 -0.50 16.52
N GLU A 44 -15.34 0.26 15.45
CA GLU A 44 -15.51 -0.27 14.08
C GLU A 44 -14.41 0.15 13.09
N GLN A 45 -13.53 1.08 13.44
CA GLN A 45 -12.52 1.58 12.52
C GLN A 45 -11.16 0.94 12.83
N SER A 46 -10.38 0.69 11.78
CA SER A 46 -8.97 0.33 11.90
C SER A 46 -8.13 1.42 11.25
N ARG A 47 -6.98 1.74 11.86
CA ARG A 47 -6.06 2.75 11.37
C ARG A 47 -4.68 2.12 11.18
N SER A 48 -3.97 2.51 10.13
CA SER A 48 -2.61 2.05 9.90
C SER A 48 -1.63 2.90 10.69
N LEU A 49 -0.73 2.27 11.44
CA LEU A 49 0.35 2.89 12.21
C LEU A 49 1.69 2.30 11.81
N ALA A 50 2.77 3.07 11.93
CA ALA A 50 4.14 2.58 11.79
C ALA A 50 4.40 1.51 12.85
N THR A 51 5.04 0.42 12.43
CA THR A 51 5.46 -0.65 13.35
C THR A 51 6.66 -0.20 14.18
N GLU A 52 6.92 -0.89 15.30
CA GLU A 52 8.09 -0.61 16.13
C GLU A 52 9.39 -0.77 15.34
N LYS A 53 9.47 -1.77 14.45
CA LYS A 53 10.58 -1.96 13.52
C LYS A 53 10.82 -0.72 12.65
N THR A 54 9.75 -0.12 12.11
CA THR A 54 9.84 1.11 11.31
C THR A 54 10.38 2.29 12.12
N ILE A 55 9.96 2.40 13.39
CA ILE A 55 10.34 3.49 14.28
C ILE A 55 11.79 3.34 14.75
N VAL A 56 12.12 2.20 15.34
CA VAL A 56 13.47 1.90 15.86
C VAL A 56 14.50 1.86 14.73
N GLY A 57 14.09 1.38 13.54
CA GLY A 57 14.93 1.40 12.35
C GLY A 57 15.16 2.80 11.74
N GLY A 58 14.52 3.85 12.27
CA GLY A 58 14.71 5.22 11.79
C GLY A 58 14.11 5.49 10.41
N TYR A 59 13.05 4.77 10.03
CA TYR A 59 12.35 4.97 8.74
C TYR A 59 11.14 5.90 8.85
N GLY A 60 10.63 6.11 10.07
CA GLY A 60 9.48 6.96 10.29
C GLY A 60 9.02 6.98 11.74
N GLN A 61 7.89 7.64 12.00
CA GLN A 61 7.26 7.68 13.32
C GLN A 61 5.74 7.82 13.23
N ASN A 62 5.05 7.52 14.32
CA ASN A 62 3.63 7.86 14.48
C ASN A 62 3.54 9.25 15.11
N ILE A 63 2.98 10.21 14.38
CA ILE A 63 2.75 11.56 14.87
C ILE A 63 1.40 11.60 15.57
N ASP A 64 1.39 11.92 16.87
CA ASP A 64 0.15 12.24 17.59
C ASP A 64 -0.14 13.76 17.52
N PRO A 65 -1.22 14.18 16.84
CA PRO A 65 -1.61 15.58 16.79
C PRO A 65 -2.45 16.04 17.99
N SER A 66 -2.76 15.17 18.97
CA SER A 66 -3.64 15.47 20.11
C SER A 66 -3.22 16.71 20.93
N GLY A 67 -1.91 16.97 21.04
CA GLY A 67 -1.35 18.15 21.73
C GLY A 67 -1.19 19.40 20.88
N LYS A 68 -1.58 19.40 19.60
CA LYS A 68 -1.41 20.54 18.68
C LYS A 68 -2.75 21.24 18.41
N HIS A 69 -2.91 22.45 18.93
CA HIS A 69 -3.99 23.36 18.53
C HIS A 69 -3.77 23.86 17.10
N SER A 70 -4.34 23.17 16.12
CA SER A 70 -4.42 23.63 14.74
C SER A 70 -5.84 23.45 14.24
N ILE A 71 -6.44 24.51 13.66
CA ILE A 71 -7.80 24.50 13.10
C ILE A 71 -8.01 23.34 12.09
N ARG A 72 -6.95 22.89 11.40
CA ARG A 72 -6.99 21.73 10.47
C ARG A 72 -7.01 20.36 11.17
N LEU A 73 -6.56 20.29 12.42
CA LEU A 73 -6.38 19.06 13.22
C LEU A 73 -7.35 18.98 14.42
N SER A 74 -7.91 20.12 14.86
CA SER A 74 -8.77 20.23 16.04
C SER A 74 -10.27 20.00 15.77
N GLY A 75 -10.66 19.77 14.52
CA GLY A 75 -12.04 19.45 14.15
C GLY A 75 -12.35 17.97 14.36
N GLY A 76 -12.93 17.61 15.51
CA GLY A 76 -13.82 16.46 15.82
C GLY A 76 -13.48 15.01 15.42
N THR A 77 -12.54 14.77 14.51
CA THR A 77 -12.26 13.46 13.88
C THR A 77 -10.78 13.25 13.52
N ARG A 78 -9.89 14.19 13.87
CA ARG A 78 -8.48 14.23 13.39
C ARG A 78 -7.39 14.20 14.46
N SER A 79 -7.73 14.04 15.73
CA SER A 79 -6.77 13.93 16.84
C SER A 79 -6.31 12.47 17.04
N PHE A 80 -5.77 11.81 16.01
CA PHE A 80 -5.32 10.42 16.12
C PHE A 80 -3.90 10.24 15.55
N PRO A 81 -3.05 9.39 16.17
CA PRO A 81 -1.75 9.08 15.64
C PRO A 81 -1.78 8.62 14.19
N PHE A 82 -0.91 9.19 13.36
CA PHE A 82 -0.76 8.76 11.97
C PHE A 82 0.71 8.54 11.61
N PRO A 83 1.01 7.57 10.75
CA PRO A 83 2.38 7.26 10.38
C PRO A 83 2.92 8.26 9.36
N VAL A 84 4.16 8.67 9.59
CA VAL A 84 4.96 9.49 8.69
C VAL A 84 6.27 8.76 8.45
N PHE A 85 6.68 8.64 7.18
CA PHE A 85 7.99 8.14 6.79
C PHE A 85 8.92 9.31 6.51
N TRP A 86 10.21 9.15 6.82
CA TRP A 86 11.22 10.16 6.53
C TRP A 86 11.55 10.20 5.04
N LYS A 87 11.62 11.41 4.48
CA LYS A 87 11.78 11.60 3.04
C LYS A 87 13.05 10.94 2.50
N GLU A 88 14.16 11.02 3.24
CA GLU A 88 15.43 10.42 2.79
C GLU A 88 15.38 8.89 2.74
N ARG A 89 14.45 8.27 3.47
CA ARG A 89 14.29 6.80 3.56
C ARG A 89 13.23 6.24 2.62
N LEU A 90 12.46 7.09 1.94
CA LEU A 90 11.40 6.66 1.02
C LEU A 90 11.89 5.73 -0.10
N PRO A 91 13.04 5.98 -0.76
CA PRO A 91 13.52 5.07 -1.80
C PRO A 91 13.75 3.64 -1.29
N GLU A 92 14.33 3.50 -0.10
CA GLU A 92 14.56 2.19 0.54
C GLU A 92 13.24 1.48 0.86
N VAL A 93 12.30 2.22 1.45
CA VAL A 93 10.96 1.70 1.77
C VAL A 93 10.27 1.23 0.50
N VAL A 94 10.22 2.05 -0.55
CA VAL A 94 9.52 1.71 -1.80
C VAL A 94 10.18 0.55 -2.53
N ALA A 95 11.52 0.51 -2.59
CA ALA A 95 12.26 -0.61 -3.16
C ALA A 95 11.93 -1.94 -2.48
N SER A 96 11.72 -1.93 -1.16
CA SER A 96 11.35 -3.13 -0.40
C SER A 96 9.94 -3.65 -0.70
N LEU A 97 9.04 -2.82 -1.25
CA LEU A 97 7.64 -3.22 -1.51
C LEU A 97 7.51 -4.17 -2.71
N GLY A 98 8.53 -4.26 -3.56
CA GLY A 98 8.57 -5.20 -4.68
C GLY A 98 7.61 -4.89 -5.83
N TRP A 99 7.03 -3.69 -5.89
CA TRP A 99 6.05 -3.32 -6.93
C TRP A 99 6.60 -3.46 -8.36
N SER A 100 7.84 -3.01 -8.60
CA SER A 100 8.51 -3.17 -9.90
C SER A 100 8.72 -4.64 -10.29
N LYS A 101 8.96 -5.52 -9.32
CA LYS A 101 9.07 -6.97 -9.54
C LYS A 101 7.72 -7.59 -9.91
N ILE A 102 6.62 -7.10 -9.32
CA ILE A 102 5.26 -7.51 -9.68
C ILE A 102 4.99 -7.15 -11.14
N ILE A 103 5.25 -5.90 -11.53
CA ILE A 103 5.01 -5.43 -12.91
C ILE A 103 5.83 -6.24 -13.93
N SER A 104 7.12 -6.42 -13.68
CA SER A 104 8.00 -7.18 -14.59
C SER A 104 7.62 -8.65 -14.68
N SER A 105 7.20 -9.29 -13.58
CA SER A 105 6.72 -10.68 -13.65
C SER A 105 5.45 -10.84 -14.48
N LEU A 106 4.60 -9.80 -14.52
CA LEU A 106 3.36 -9.82 -15.29
C LEU A 106 3.57 -9.61 -16.79
N SER A 107 4.65 -8.94 -17.22
CA SER A 107 4.94 -8.76 -18.64
C SER A 107 5.24 -10.08 -19.34
N ASP A 108 5.78 -11.06 -18.62
CA ASP A 108 6.12 -12.38 -19.16
C ASP A 108 4.90 -13.29 -19.34
N ILE A 109 3.84 -13.05 -18.56
CA ILE A 109 2.60 -13.84 -18.61
C ILE A 109 1.68 -13.27 -19.69
N LYS A 110 1.41 -14.03 -20.75
CA LYS A 110 0.57 -13.57 -21.87
C LYS A 110 -0.93 -13.63 -21.56
N GLN A 111 -1.38 -14.63 -20.81
CA GLN A 111 -2.82 -14.84 -20.59
C GLN A 111 -3.33 -14.11 -19.36
N LYS A 112 -4.45 -13.37 -19.51
CA LYS A 112 -5.10 -12.63 -18.41
C LYS A 112 -5.49 -13.54 -17.23
N ARG A 113 -5.91 -14.77 -17.51
CA ARG A 113 -6.32 -15.76 -16.49
C ARG A 113 -5.14 -16.24 -15.67
N GLU A 114 -4.03 -16.52 -16.31
CA GLU A 114 -2.77 -16.90 -15.65
C GLU A 114 -2.24 -15.75 -14.81
N ARG A 115 -2.27 -14.50 -15.31
CA ARG A 115 -1.92 -13.31 -14.51
C ARG A 115 -2.75 -13.21 -13.24
N LEU A 116 -4.07 -13.36 -13.36
CA LEU A 116 -4.95 -13.30 -12.20
C LEU A 116 -4.66 -14.43 -11.21
N SER A 117 -4.46 -15.67 -11.69
CA SER A 117 -4.12 -16.80 -10.82
C SER A 117 -2.82 -16.55 -10.06
N TRP A 118 -1.76 -16.14 -10.76
CA TRP A 118 -0.47 -15.81 -10.14
C TRP A 118 -0.60 -14.68 -9.10
N LEU A 119 -1.33 -13.62 -9.44
CA LEU A 119 -1.60 -12.51 -8.52
C LEU A 119 -2.37 -12.95 -7.27
N LEU A 120 -3.34 -13.85 -7.41
CA LEU A 120 -4.10 -14.31 -6.26
C LEU A 120 -3.29 -15.26 -5.37
N HIS A 121 -2.36 -16.04 -5.93
CA HIS A 121 -1.49 -16.90 -5.14
C HIS A 121 -0.47 -16.12 -4.31
N GLY A 122 0.14 -15.07 -4.87
CA GLY A 122 1.19 -14.31 -4.17
C GLY A 122 0.74 -12.99 -3.55
N TYR A 123 -0.34 -12.39 -4.05
CA TYR A 123 -0.68 -10.99 -3.82
C TYR A 123 -2.19 -10.77 -3.55
N ALA A 124 -2.91 -11.79 -3.06
CA ALA A 124 -4.34 -11.67 -2.74
C ALA A 124 -4.67 -10.58 -1.69
N TYR A 125 -3.70 -10.15 -0.90
CA TYR A 125 -3.84 -9.03 0.04
C TYR A 125 -4.08 -7.67 -0.66
N LEU A 126 -3.77 -7.57 -1.97
CA LEU A 126 -4.01 -6.36 -2.74
C LEU A 126 -5.50 -6.09 -2.98
N PRO A 127 -5.89 -4.81 -3.15
CA PRO A 127 -7.28 -4.45 -3.43
C PRO A 127 -7.77 -5.01 -4.77
N THR A 128 -9.07 -5.32 -4.85
CA THR A 128 -9.71 -5.80 -6.10
C THR A 128 -9.46 -4.88 -7.31
N PRO A 129 -9.53 -3.53 -7.19
CA PRO A 129 -9.20 -2.66 -8.32
C PRO A 129 -7.76 -2.84 -8.83
N ALA A 130 -6.78 -2.95 -7.94
CA ALA A 130 -5.38 -3.14 -8.32
C ALA A 130 -5.16 -4.49 -9.03
N LEU A 131 -5.75 -5.56 -8.49
CA LEU A 131 -5.69 -6.89 -9.11
C LEU A 131 -6.37 -6.92 -10.48
N SER A 132 -7.45 -6.16 -10.66
CA SER A 132 -8.16 -6.00 -11.94
C SER A 132 -7.30 -5.29 -12.98
N GLU A 133 -6.66 -4.18 -12.60
CA GLU A 133 -5.74 -3.43 -13.45
C GLU A 133 -4.52 -4.26 -13.86
N LEU A 134 -3.86 -4.91 -12.89
CA LEU A 134 -2.66 -5.73 -13.13
C LEU A 134 -2.94 -6.97 -14.00
N SER A 135 -4.08 -7.64 -13.79
CA SER A 135 -4.45 -8.82 -14.59
C SER A 135 -5.11 -8.49 -15.94
N GLY A 136 -5.67 -7.29 -16.08
CA GLY A 136 -6.53 -6.91 -17.21
C GLY A 136 -7.91 -7.59 -17.21
N MET A 137 -8.30 -8.21 -16.08
CA MET A 137 -9.61 -8.83 -15.87
C MET A 137 -10.59 -7.82 -15.27
N GLY A 138 -11.90 -8.02 -15.47
CA GLY A 138 -12.93 -7.19 -14.85
C GLY A 138 -13.00 -7.35 -13.33
N THR A 139 -13.30 -6.27 -12.61
CA THR A 139 -13.37 -6.22 -11.14
C THR A 139 -14.33 -7.26 -10.54
N ALA A 140 -15.47 -7.54 -11.19
CA ALA A 140 -16.43 -8.56 -10.76
C ALA A 140 -15.82 -9.97 -10.79
N THR A 141 -15.06 -10.29 -11.84
CA THR A 141 -14.36 -11.58 -11.98
C THR A 141 -13.30 -11.74 -10.89
N VAL A 142 -12.51 -10.69 -10.66
CA VAL A 142 -11.50 -10.68 -9.58
C VAL A 142 -12.15 -10.84 -8.21
N LYS A 143 -13.27 -10.15 -7.94
CA LYS A 143 -14.00 -10.27 -6.67
C LYS A 143 -14.48 -11.70 -6.42
N ARG A 144 -15.05 -12.36 -7.44
CA ARG A 144 -15.46 -13.77 -7.35
C ARG A 144 -14.28 -14.70 -7.13
N ALA A 145 -13.19 -14.49 -7.86
CA ALA A 145 -11.99 -15.31 -7.72
C ALA A 145 -11.36 -15.18 -6.33
N LYS A 146 -11.32 -13.97 -5.74
CA LYS A 146 -10.88 -13.76 -4.35
C LYS A 146 -11.80 -14.47 -3.36
N ALA A 147 -13.12 -14.37 -3.54
CA ALA A 147 -14.08 -15.01 -2.64
C ALA A 147 -13.99 -16.54 -2.68
N ALA A 148 -13.56 -17.13 -3.80
CA ALA A 148 -13.34 -18.58 -3.91
C ALA A 148 -12.04 -19.06 -3.24
N MET A 149 -11.16 -18.15 -2.82
CA MET A 149 -9.89 -18.46 -2.13
C MET A 149 -9.92 -18.19 -0.63
N ALA A 150 -10.97 -17.50 -0.15
CA ALA A 150 -11.19 -17.19 1.25
C ALA A 150 -12.06 -18.27 1.90
#